data_AF-A0A0K8VIJ9-F1
#
_entry.id   AF-A0A0K8VIJ9-F1
#
_cell.length_a   1.000
_cell.length_b   1.000
_cell.length_c   1.000
_cell.angle_alpha   90.00
_cell.angle_beta   90.00
_cell.angle_gamma   90.00
#
_symmetry.space_group_name_H-M   'P 1'
#
loop_
_entity.id
_entity.type
_entity.pdbx_description
1 polymer ?
#
loop_
_entity_poly.entity_id
_entity_poly.type
_entity_poly.pdbx_seq_one_letter_code
_entity_poly.pdbx_strand_id
1 'polypeptide(L)'
;VTELKILVHLGPNLNVVNLLGAVTKNIAKRELMVIVEYCRYGNVQNFLLRNRKRFINQINPETDKIDPTITKQRFSDNFELNRYVLFTYIGSNNSLYTHIFDYHMHVHILYTTWHAFQ
;
A
#
# COMPACT_ATOMS: atom_id res chain seq x y z
N VAL A 1 0.59 -13.46 -14.59
CA VAL A 1 1.66 -12.73 -15.32
C VAL A 1 1.14 -11.43 -15.94
N THR A 2 -0.09 -11.39 -16.42
CA THR A 2 -0.74 -10.20 -16.99
C THR A 2 -0.83 -9.03 -16.02
N GLU A 3 -1.25 -9.24 -14.77
CA GLU A 3 -1.33 -8.17 -13.76
C GLU A 3 0.02 -7.46 -13.51
N LEU A 4 1.11 -8.24 -13.38
CA LEU A 4 2.45 -7.68 -13.24
C LEU A 4 2.84 -6.83 -14.46
N LYS A 5 2.52 -7.30 -15.68
CA LYS A 5 2.80 -6.54 -16.91
C LYS A 5 2.02 -5.22 -16.96
N ILE A 6 0.78 -5.21 -16.47
CA ILE A 6 -0.04 -3.99 -16.37
C ILE A 6 0.59 -3.00 -15.40
N LEU A 7 0.96 -3.46 -14.20
CA LEU A 7 1.61 -2.61 -13.19
C LEU A 7 2.93 -2.01 -13.67
N VAL A 8 3.74 -2.79 -14.40
CA VAL A 8 4.98 -2.29 -15.02
C VAL A 8 4.69 -1.19 -16.06
N HIS A 9 3.61 -1.32 -16.84
CA HIS A 9 3.27 -0.36 -17.88
C HIS A 9 2.64 0.94 -17.35
N LEU A 10 1.94 0.89 -16.21
CA LEU A 10 1.34 2.06 -15.58
C LEU A 10 2.40 3.06 -15.10
N GLY A 11 3.56 2.56 -14.66
CA GLY A 11 4.62 3.38 -14.08
C GLY A 11 4.22 4.05 -12.76
N PRO A 12 5.07 4.95 -12.23
CA PRO A 12 4.81 5.62 -10.96
C PRO A 12 3.67 6.64 -11.06
N ASN A 13 2.74 6.61 -10.11
CA ASN A 13 1.63 7.55 -10.00
C ASN A 13 1.25 7.80 -8.54
N LEU A 14 0.81 9.02 -8.20
CA LEU A 14 0.44 9.37 -6.82
C LEU A 14 -0.84 8.67 -6.33
N ASN A 15 -1.75 8.37 -7.25
CA ASN A 15 -3.10 7.85 -6.94
C ASN A 15 -3.25 6.36 -7.25
N VAL A 16 -2.19 5.70 -7.69
CA VAL A 16 -2.15 4.27 -7.99
C VAL A 16 -1.04 3.64 -7.16
N VAL A 17 -1.29 2.44 -6.63
CA VAL A 17 -0.29 1.70 -5.87
C VAL A 17 0.94 1.44 -6.73
N ASN A 18 2.08 1.99 -6.30
CA ASN A 18 3.32 1.92 -7.04
C ASN A 18 3.98 0.53 -6.92
N LEU A 19 4.31 -0.05 -8.08
CA LEU A 19 5.16 -1.25 -8.17
C LEU A 19 6.61 -0.86 -7.89
N LEU A 20 7.23 -1.51 -6.90
CA LEU A 20 8.63 -1.32 -6.54
C LEU A 20 9.52 -2.43 -7.11
N GLY A 21 8.97 -3.62 -7.34
CA GLY A 21 9.70 -4.73 -7.93
C GLY A 21 8.91 -6.03 -7.97
N ALA A 22 9.53 -7.08 -8.51
CA ALA A 22 8.97 -8.42 -8.51
C ALA A 22 10.09 -9.47 -8.52
N VAL A 23 9.82 -10.63 -7.92
CA VAL A 23 10.70 -11.80 -8.02
C VAL A 23 10.01 -12.84 -8.90
N THR A 24 10.62 -13.10 -10.05
CA THR A 24 10.08 -13.97 -11.11
C THR A 24 10.86 -15.28 -11.30
N LYS A 25 11.88 -15.53 -10.47
CA LYS A 25 12.79 -16.69 -10.60
C LYS A 25 12.05 -18.04 -10.62
N ASN A 26 10.98 -18.17 -9.83
CA ASN A 26 10.19 -19.41 -9.70
C ASN A 26 8.84 -19.36 -10.43
N ILE A 27 8.69 -18.52 -11.46
CA ILE A 27 7.42 -18.39 -12.17
C ILE A 27 6.97 -19.70 -12.84
N ALA A 28 7.92 -20.56 -13.24
CA ALA A 28 7.66 -21.90 -13.76
C ALA A 28 6.99 -22.82 -12.73
N LYS A 29 7.22 -22.59 -11.43
CA LYS A 29 6.55 -23.26 -10.30
C LYS A 29 5.25 -22.56 -9.88
N ARG A 30 4.80 -21.57 -10.65
CA ARG A 30 3.65 -20.69 -10.33
C ARG A 30 3.84 -19.89 -9.05
N GLU A 31 5.08 -19.55 -8.72
CA GLU A 31 5.40 -18.69 -7.58
C GLU A 31 5.79 -17.31 -8.12
N LEU A 32 5.03 -16.29 -7.74
CA LEU A 32 5.30 -14.90 -8.11
C LEU A 32 5.25 -14.03 -6.86
N MET A 33 6.32 -13.27 -6.61
CA MET A 33 6.31 -12.24 -5.56
C MET A 33 6.26 -10.87 -6.21
N VAL A 34 5.31 -10.05 -5.77
CA VAL A 34 5.13 -8.66 -6.20
C VAL A 34 5.40 -7.75 -5.01
N ILE A 35 6.21 -6.72 -5.23
CA ILE A 35 6.66 -5.78 -4.21
C ILE A 35 6.09 -4.42 -4.58
N VAL A 36 5.27 -3.86 -3.69
CA VAL A 36 4.59 -2.58 -3.90
C VAL A 36 4.80 -1.66 -2.71
N GLU A 37 4.52 -0.37 -2.89
CA GLU A 37 4.53 0.58 -1.78
C GLU A 37 3.54 0.17 -0.68
N TYR A 38 3.87 0.50 0.56
CA TYR A 38 3.02 0.18 1.69
C TYR A 38 1.94 1.23 1.92
N CYS A 39 0.67 0.84 1.79
CA CYS A 39 -0.46 1.67 2.16
C CYS A 39 -0.80 1.53 3.66
N ARG A 40 -0.21 2.38 4.51
CA ARG A 40 -0.33 2.35 5.99
C ARG A 40 -1.75 2.17 6.53
N TYR A 41 -2.73 2.77 5.88
CA TYR A 41 -4.12 2.78 6.35
C TYR A 41 -4.99 1.66 5.75
N GLY A 42 -4.42 0.89 4.82
CA GLY A 42 -5.14 -0.15 4.08
C GLY A 42 -6.20 0.43 3.14
N ASN A 43 -7.27 -0.32 2.91
CA ASN A 43 -8.34 0.12 2.02
C ASN A 43 -9.17 1.29 2.61
N VAL A 44 -9.67 2.13 1.71
CA VAL A 44 -10.41 3.37 2.05
C VAL A 44 -11.69 3.07 2.82
N GLN A 45 -12.46 2.06 2.42
CA GLN A 45 -13.73 1.71 3.08
C GLN A 45 -13.53 1.42 4.57
N ASN A 46 -12.60 0.52 4.91
CA ASN A 46 -12.30 0.17 6.29
C ASN A 46 -11.66 1.33 7.05
N PHE A 47 -10.86 2.16 6.39
CA PHE A 47 -10.34 3.38 6.99
C PHE A 47 -11.47 4.33 7.40
N LEU A 48 -12.42 4.61 6.50
CA LEU A 48 -13.56 5.48 6.76
C LEU A 48 -14.46 4.90 7.87
N LEU A 49 -14.77 3.60 7.81
CA LEU A 49 -15.60 2.92 8.82
C LEU A 49 -14.99 2.99 10.23
N ARG A 50 -13.67 2.78 10.34
CA ARG A 50 -12.93 2.88 11.62
C ARG A 50 -12.89 4.32 12.15
N ASN A 51 -12.84 5.32 11.27
CA ASN A 51 -12.74 6.72 11.64
C ASN A 51 -14.10 7.46 11.62
N ARG A 52 -15.23 6.75 11.52
CA ARG A 52 -16.58 7.37 11.46
C ARG A 52 -16.86 8.36 12.60
N LYS A 53 -16.34 8.07 13.80
CA LYS A 53 -16.51 8.91 14.99
C LYS A 53 -15.71 10.23 14.94
N ARG A 54 -14.73 10.31 14.04
CA ARG A 54 -13.87 11.48 13.80
C ARG A 54 -14.28 12.25 12.55
N PHE A 55 -15.31 11.78 11.82
CA PHE A 55 -15.79 12.46 10.62
C PHE A 55 -16.35 13.84 10.98
N ILE A 56 -16.00 14.83 10.17
CA ILE A 56 -16.48 16.20 10.28
C ILE A 56 -17.25 16.51 9.01
N ASN A 57 -18.56 16.73 9.15
CA ASN A 57 -19.38 17.15 8.02
C ASN A 57 -19.09 18.62 7.72
N GLN A 58 -18.48 18.89 6.58
CA GLN A 58 -18.19 20.26 6.12
C GLN A 58 -19.35 20.87 5.32
N ILE A 59 -20.41 20.10 5.06
CA ILE A 59 -21.58 20.60 4.34
C ILE A 59 -22.40 21.42 5.32
N ASN A 60 -22.58 22.69 4.99
CA ASN A 60 -23.49 23.56 5.72
C ASN A 60 -24.94 23.10 5.44
N PRO A 61 -25.72 22.76 6.48
CA PRO A 61 -27.05 22.16 6.32
C PRO A 61 -28.08 23.10 5.69
N GLU A 62 -27.85 24.41 5.70
CA GLU A 62 -28.77 25.40 5.13
C GLU A 62 -28.46 25.73 3.68
N THR A 63 -27.18 25.71 3.31
CA THR A 63 -26.72 26.14 1.97
C THR A 63 -26.35 24.99 1.05
N ASP A 64 -26.24 23.76 1.59
CA ASP A 64 -25.74 22.56 0.91
C ASP A 64 -24.37 22.77 0.23
N LYS A 65 -23.59 23.72 0.75
CA LYS A 65 -22.26 24.08 0.27
C LYS A 65 -21.20 23.65 1.28
N ILE A 66 -20.02 23.36 0.76
CA ILE A 66 -18.83 23.06 1.57
C ILE A 66 -18.36 24.36 2.25
N ASP A 67 -18.27 24.34 3.58
CA ASP A 67 -17.68 25.41 4.38
C ASP A 67 -16.18 25.14 4.63
N PRO A 68 -15.27 25.86 3.95
CA PRO A 68 -13.83 25.63 4.05
C PRO A 68 -13.23 26.07 5.41
N THR A 69 -13.98 26.79 6.25
CA THR A 69 -13.49 27.29 7.54
C THR A 69 -13.40 26.20 8.61
N ILE A 70 -14.22 25.16 8.49
CA ILE A 70 -14.29 24.00 9.40
C ILE A 70 -12.96 23.23 9.44
N THR A 71 -12.22 23.20 8.33
CA THR A 71 -11.01 22.37 8.15
C THR A 71 -9.74 22.97 8.75
N LYS A 72 -9.65 24.30 8.88
CA LYS A 72 -8.43 24.99 9.33
C LYS A 72 -8.05 24.73 10.80
N GLN A 73 -8.93 24.15 11.60
CA GLN A 73 -8.71 23.97 13.04
C GLN A 73 -7.89 22.73 13.44
N ARG A 74 -7.54 21.80 12.54
CA ARG A 74 -6.98 20.48 12.96
C ARG A 74 -5.82 19.87 12.17
N PHE A 75 -5.15 20.60 11.30
CA PHE A 75 -3.98 20.03 10.61
C PHE A 75 -2.67 20.23 11.37
N SER A 76 -2.33 19.26 12.21
CA SER A 76 -0.93 18.96 12.56
C SER A 76 -0.74 17.48 12.82
N ASP A 77 -1.17 16.64 11.86
CA ASP A 77 -0.71 15.26 11.80
C ASP A 77 0.33 15.20 10.69
N ASN A 78 1.60 15.23 11.07
CA ASN A 78 2.72 14.99 10.17
C ASN A 78 2.44 13.68 9.43
N PHE A 79 2.30 13.73 8.11
CA PHE A 79 2.31 12.55 7.26
C PHE A 79 3.76 12.05 7.27
N GLU A 80 4.15 11.38 8.35
CA GLU A 80 5.38 10.61 8.36
C GLU A 80 5.23 9.56 7.26
N LEU A 81 5.88 9.83 6.13
CA LEU A 81 6.26 8.85 5.12
C LEU A 81 7.23 7.88 5.79
N ASN A 82 6.69 7.05 6.69
CA ASN A 82 7.41 5.90 7.18
C ASN A 82 7.64 5.03 5.95
N ARG A 83 8.91 4.92 5.57
CA ARG A 83 9.41 4.13 4.46
C ARG A 83 9.17 2.67 4.81
N TYR A 84 7.98 2.16 4.53
CA TYR A 84 7.64 0.74 4.63
C TYR A 84 7.37 0.18 3.22
N VAL A 85 7.68 -1.10 3.02
CA VAL A 85 7.43 -1.84 1.78
C VAL A 85 6.49 -3.00 2.06
N LEU A 86 5.57 -3.25 1.13
CA LEU A 86 4.66 -4.38 1.18
C LEU A 86 5.12 -5.48 0.21
N PHE A 87 5.40 -6.66 0.75
CA PHE A 87 5.69 -7.86 -0.03
C PHE A 87 4.43 -8.72 -0.10
N THR A 88 3.99 -9.03 -1.32
CA THR A 88 2.87 -9.94 -1.55
C THR A 88 3.36 -11.14 -2.34
N TYR A 89 3.31 -12.32 -1.73
CA TYR A 89 3.59 -13.60 -2.37
C TYR A 89 2.29 -14.21 -2.87
N ILE A 90 2.28 -14.57 -4.15
CA ILE A 90 1.21 -15.30 -4.83
C ILE A 90 1.71 -16.73 -5.03
N GLY A 91 1.22 -17.64 -4.20
CA GLY A 91 1.55 -19.07 -4.26
C GLY A 91 0.79 -19.82 -5.35
N SER A 92 1.26 -21.02 -5.68
CA SER A 92 0.71 -21.89 -6.72
C SER A 92 -0.78 -22.26 -6.55
N ASN A 93 -1.30 -22.15 -5.33
CA ASN A 93 -2.71 -22.40 -4.96
C ASN A 93 -3.56 -21.11 -4.85
N ASN A 94 -3.12 -19.98 -5.42
CA ASN A 94 -3.70 -18.64 -5.17
C ASN A 94 -3.66 -18.18 -3.70
N SER A 95 -2.84 -18.82 -2.86
CA SER A 95 -2.64 -18.36 -1.49
C SER A 95 -1.86 -17.04 -1.50
N LEU A 96 -2.40 -16.01 -0.85
CA LEU A 96 -1.78 -14.70 -0.71
C LEU A 96 -1.14 -14.57 0.67
N TYR A 97 0.18 -14.39 0.70
CA TYR A 97 0.92 -14.09 1.93
C TYR A 97 1.49 -12.67 1.86
N THR A 98 1.23 -11.86 2.87
CA THR A 98 1.63 -10.45 2.91
C THR A 98 2.53 -10.15 4.10
N HIS A 99 3.67 -9.52 3.86
CA HIS A 99 4.59 -9.05 4.90
C HIS A 99 4.93 -7.57 4.72
N ILE A 100 5.02 -6.84 5.83
CA ILE A 100 5.35 -5.41 5.87
C ILE A 100 6.71 -5.27 6.53
N PHE A 101 7.62 -4.55 5.88
CA PHE A 101 8.96 -4.31 6.41
C PHE A 101 9.36 -2.84 6.30
N ASP A 102 10.15 -2.38 7.27
CA ASP A 102 10.79 -1.06 7.23
C ASP A 102 11.91 -1.05 6.16
N TYR A 103 12.08 0.05 5.41
CA TYR A 103 13.19 0.18 4.46
C TYR A 103 14.55 0.02 5.15
N HIS A 104 14.68 0.29 6.45
CA HIS A 104 15.95 0.03 7.16
C HIS A 104 16.29 -1.48 7.28
N MET A 105 15.32 -2.37 7.07
CA MET A 105 15.55 -3.83 7.01
C MET A 105 16.01 -4.32 5.61
N HIS A 106 16.21 -3.42 4.64
CA HIS A 106 16.57 -3.77 3.25
C HIS A 106 17.74 -4.75 3.12
N VAL A 107 18.78 -4.60 3.94
CA VAL A 107 19.99 -5.42 3.83
C VAL A 107 19.76 -6.82 4.39
N HIS A 108 18.99 -6.93 5.48
CA HIS A 108 18.78 -8.21 6.16
C HIS A 108 17.76 -9.09 5.43
N ILE A 109 16.74 -8.50 4.81
CA ILE A 109 15.69 -9.24 4.09
C ILE A 109 16.20 -9.76 2.75
N LEU A 110 17.00 -8.99 2.00
CA LEU A 110 17.71 -9.53 0.83
C LEU A 110 18.56 -10.75 1.24
N TYR A 111 19.21 -10.71 2.41
CA TYR A 111 20.01 -11.81 2.94
C TYR A 111 19.18 -13.03 3.39
N THR A 112 18.09 -12.82 4.13
CA THR A 112 17.24 -13.92 4.62
C THR A 112 16.37 -14.52 3.53
N THR A 113 15.89 -13.71 2.58
CA THR A 113 15.21 -14.24 1.38
C THR A 113 16.20 -14.92 0.44
N TRP A 114 17.44 -14.46 0.33
CA TRP A 114 18.50 -15.19 -0.40
C TRP A 114 18.75 -16.58 0.19
N HIS A 115 18.84 -16.70 1.52
CA HIS A 115 19.02 -18.00 2.19
C HIS A 115 17.78 -18.89 2.20
N ALA A 116 16.56 -18.33 2.20
CA ALA A 116 15.32 -19.10 2.09
C ALA A 116 15.07 -19.66 0.67
N PHE A 117 15.90 -19.29 -0.33
CA PHE A 117 15.80 -19.70 -1.73
C PHE A 117 17.02 -20.51 -2.23
N GLN A 118 17.90 -20.97 -1.33
CA GLN A 118 18.80 -22.12 -1.56
C GLN A 118 18.08 -23.41 -1.18
#